data_AF-M2QC63-F1
#
_entry.id   AF-M2QC63-F1
#
_cell.length_a   1.000
_cell.length_b   1.000
_cell.length_c   1.000
_cell.angle_alpha   90.00
_cell.angle_beta   90.00
_cell.angle_gamma   90.00
#
_symmetry.space_group_name_H-M   'P 1'
#
loop_
_entity.id
_entity.type
_entity.pdbx_description
1 polymer ?
#
loop_
_entity_poly.entity_id
_entity_poly.type
_entity_poly.pdbx_seq_one_letter_code
_entity_poly.pdbx_strand_id
1 'polypeptide(L)'
;MTDRIRACAEHEAGHAVVARALGYHVHTIHVGQDGSGYTAWDYSRAPHDHRAAITAAGDVAARTLGTTPYLDLACDDLARFEADHGLEALWSANRLAERLLTLHKTAVFRLASRLTEHRTLTFP
;
A
#
# COMPACT_ATOMS: atom_id res chain seq x y z
N MET A 1 11.44 -11.36 -13.64
CA MET A 1 11.86 -10.05 -13.09
C MET A 1 10.69 -9.05 -13.12
N THR A 2 9.92 -9.02 -14.20
CA THR A 2 8.67 -8.24 -14.36
C THR A 2 7.63 -8.48 -13.27
N ASP A 3 7.47 -9.72 -12.79
CA ASP A 3 6.44 -10.05 -11.80
C ASP A 3 6.68 -9.42 -10.43
N ARG A 4 7.96 -9.34 -9.99
CA ARG A 4 8.32 -8.73 -8.71
C ARG A 4 8.09 -7.22 -8.70
N ILE A 5 8.40 -6.57 -9.82
CA ILE A 5 8.11 -5.16 -10.06
C ILE A 5 6.60 -4.93 -10.01
N ARG A 6 5.82 -5.78 -10.67
CA ARG A 6 4.36 -5.65 -10.70
C ARG A 6 3.76 -5.85 -9.31
N ALA A 7 4.21 -6.86 -8.57
CA ALA A 7 3.78 -7.11 -7.20
C ALA A 7 4.08 -5.90 -6.29
N CYS A 8 5.28 -5.33 -6.38
CA CYS A 8 5.64 -4.11 -5.67
C CYS A 8 4.76 -2.92 -6.10
N ALA A 9 4.48 -2.77 -7.40
CA ALA A 9 3.61 -1.71 -7.87
C ALA A 9 2.17 -1.83 -7.35
N GLU A 10 1.65 -3.05 -7.19
CA GLU A 10 0.33 -3.30 -6.58
C GLU A 10 0.33 -3.02 -5.07
N HIS A 11 1.41 -3.40 -4.39
CA HIS A 11 1.64 -3.11 -2.97
C HIS A 11 1.66 -1.59 -2.71
N GLU A 12 2.50 -0.84 -3.42
CA GLU A 12 2.59 0.62 -3.28
C GLU A 12 1.31 1.34 -3.70
N ALA A 13 0.63 0.85 -4.74
CA ALA A 13 -0.68 1.38 -5.12
C ALA A 13 -1.72 1.18 -4.00
N GLY A 14 -1.63 0.08 -3.24
CA GLY A 14 -2.46 -0.17 -2.06
C GLY A 14 -2.32 0.94 -1.02
N HIS A 15 -1.09 1.24 -0.61
CA HIS A 15 -0.80 2.35 0.32
C HIS A 15 -1.36 3.67 -0.18
N ALA A 16 -1.04 4.04 -1.43
CA ALA A 16 -1.42 5.32 -1.99
C ALA A 16 -2.96 5.49 -2.08
N VAL A 17 -3.68 4.45 -2.51
CA VAL A 17 -5.14 4.50 -2.63
C VAL A 17 -5.80 4.63 -1.26
N VAL A 18 -5.35 3.87 -0.26
CA VAL A 18 -5.91 3.97 1.10
C VAL A 18 -5.59 5.33 1.73
N ALA A 19 -4.37 5.85 1.54
CA ALA A 19 -3.99 7.18 2.02
C ALA A 19 -4.90 8.27 1.43
N ARG A 20 -5.10 8.26 0.10
CA ARG A 20 -5.99 9.20 -0.59
C ARG A 20 -7.45 9.06 -0.15
N ALA A 21 -7.94 7.83 0.03
CA ALA A 21 -9.31 7.58 0.47
C ALA A 21 -9.58 8.08 1.89
N LEU A 22 -8.56 8.08 2.75
CA LEU A 22 -8.60 8.64 4.10
C LEU A 22 -8.32 10.15 4.15
N GLY A 23 -8.14 10.81 3.00
CA GLY A 23 -8.01 12.27 2.89
C GLY A 23 -6.57 12.80 2.97
N TYR A 24 -5.55 11.94 2.91
CA TYR A 24 -4.14 12.37 2.95
C TYR A 24 -3.58 12.63 1.56
N HIS A 25 -2.70 13.62 1.45
CA HIS A 25 -1.96 13.82 0.22
C HIS A 25 -0.89 12.74 0.05
N VAL A 26 -0.74 12.23 -1.17
CA VAL A 26 0.33 11.30 -1.56
C VAL A 26 1.26 12.11 -2.46
N HIS A 27 2.48 12.33 -2.03
CA HIS A 27 3.44 13.16 -2.76
C HIS A 27 4.12 12.38 -3.88
N THR A 28 4.59 11.17 -3.56
CA THR A 28 5.41 10.36 -4.46
C THR A 28 5.16 8.88 -4.22
N ILE A 29 5.19 8.10 -5.29
CA ILE A 29 5.22 6.65 -5.26
C ILE A 29 6.37 6.18 -6.14
N HIS A 30 7.17 5.24 -5.66
CA HIS A 30 8.34 4.72 -6.36
C HIS A 30 8.43 3.18 -6.32
N VAL A 31 8.86 2.58 -7.42
CA VAL A 31 9.19 1.15 -7.54
C VAL A 31 10.55 0.99 -8.22
N GLY A 32 11.50 0.42 -7.49
CA GLY A 32 12.85 0.08 -7.93
C GLY A 32 12.89 -1.09 -8.92
N GLN A 33 14.03 -1.24 -9.59
CA GLN A 33 14.25 -2.34 -10.54
C GLN A 33 14.41 -3.71 -9.86
N ASP A 34 14.81 -3.71 -8.59
CA ASP A 34 14.93 -4.87 -7.70
C ASP A 34 13.59 -5.30 -7.06
N GLY A 35 12.52 -4.53 -7.31
CA GLY A 35 11.21 -4.74 -6.70
C GLY A 35 11.09 -4.22 -5.28
N SER A 36 11.98 -3.32 -4.85
CA SER A 36 11.75 -2.44 -3.70
C SER A 36 10.82 -1.29 -4.09
N GLY A 37 10.20 -0.64 -3.11
CA GLY A 37 9.30 0.50 -3.34
C GLY A 37 9.11 1.35 -2.10
N TYR A 38 8.48 2.51 -2.29
CA TYR A 38 7.95 3.30 -1.20
C TYR A 38 6.81 4.22 -1.67
N THR A 39 5.95 4.56 -0.72
CA THR A 39 4.89 5.55 -0.88
C THR A 39 5.06 6.66 0.15
N ALA A 40 5.26 7.89 -0.32
CA ALA A 40 5.41 9.09 0.50
C ALA A 40 4.10 9.88 0.55
N TRP A 41 3.63 10.21 1.75
CA TRP A 41 2.34 10.85 2.01
C TRP A 41 2.37 11.65 3.33
N ASP A 42 1.30 12.39 3.64
CA ASP A 42 1.16 13.25 4.85
C ASP A 42 1.12 12.48 6.20
N TYR A 43 2.12 11.62 6.46
CA TYR A 43 2.17 10.68 7.59
C TYR A 43 2.01 11.34 8.97
N SER A 44 2.67 12.48 9.19
CA SER A 44 2.70 13.16 10.48
C SER A 44 1.33 13.73 10.90
N ARG A 45 0.41 13.91 9.95
CA ARG A 45 -0.93 14.45 10.20
C ARG A 45 -1.98 13.38 10.49
N ALA A 46 -1.69 12.13 10.15
CA ALA A 46 -2.66 11.06 10.33
C ALA A 46 -2.77 10.63 11.79
N PRO A 47 -3.99 10.39 12.32
CA PRO A 47 -4.15 9.67 13.55
C PRO A 47 -3.63 8.24 13.40
N HIS A 48 -3.41 7.61 14.55
CA HIS A 48 -2.72 6.32 14.63
C HIS A 48 -3.41 5.20 13.84
N ASP A 49 -4.73 5.11 13.92
CA ASP A 49 -5.57 4.15 13.22
C ASP A 49 -5.53 4.31 11.69
N HIS A 50 -5.44 5.54 11.18
CA HIS A 50 -5.28 5.77 9.75
C HIS A 50 -3.88 5.35 9.28
N ARG A 51 -2.82 5.68 10.04
CA ARG A 51 -1.47 5.21 9.73
C ARG A 51 -1.42 3.69 9.67
N ALA A 52 -2.05 3.03 10.65
CA ALA A 52 -2.16 1.58 10.72
C ALA A 52 -2.81 0.99 9.46
N ALA A 53 -3.97 1.51 9.06
CA ALA A 53 -4.67 1.04 7.88
C ALA A 53 -3.86 1.27 6.59
N ILE A 54 -3.17 2.40 6.49
CA ILE A 54 -2.30 2.68 5.34
C ILE A 54 -1.12 1.71 5.30
N THR A 55 -0.44 1.46 6.43
CA THR A 55 0.66 0.49 6.52
C THR A 55 0.19 -0.93 6.16
N ALA A 56 -0.98 -1.36 6.62
CA ALA A 56 -1.51 -2.68 6.27
C ALA A 56 -1.95 -2.80 4.79
N ALA A 57 -2.25 -1.67 4.14
CA ALA A 57 -2.86 -1.66 2.81
C ALA A 57 -2.02 -2.34 1.73
N GLY A 58 -0.68 -2.29 1.83
CA GLY A 58 0.21 -2.93 0.86
C GLY A 58 0.05 -4.45 0.85
N ASP A 59 0.05 -5.09 2.03
CA ASP A 59 -0.20 -6.52 2.19
C ASP A 59 -1.60 -6.91 1.71
N VAL A 60 -2.61 -6.17 2.18
CA VAL A 60 -4.01 -6.46 1.85
C VAL A 60 -4.23 -6.36 0.35
N ALA A 61 -3.68 -5.34 -0.32
CA ALA A 61 -3.77 -5.22 -1.77
C ALA A 61 -3.11 -6.42 -2.48
N ALA A 62 -1.90 -6.80 -2.08
CA ALA A 62 -1.18 -7.93 -2.67
C ALA A 62 -1.95 -9.26 -2.52
N ARG A 63 -2.58 -9.51 -1.36
CA ARG A 63 -3.32 -10.74 -1.08
C ARG A 63 -4.70 -10.81 -1.73
N THR A 64 -5.42 -9.69 -1.74
CA THR A 64 -6.86 -9.68 -2.09
C THR A 64 -7.10 -9.24 -3.53
N LEU A 65 -6.24 -8.37 -4.07
CA LEU A 65 -6.38 -7.80 -5.40
C LEU A 65 -5.27 -8.19 -6.36
N GLY A 66 -4.14 -8.68 -5.84
CA GLY A 66 -2.93 -8.94 -6.62
C GLY A 66 -3.18 -9.73 -7.90
N THR A 67 -2.57 -9.31 -9.01
CA THR A 67 -2.65 -10.02 -10.29
C THR A 67 -1.47 -10.96 -10.52
N THR A 68 -0.45 -10.86 -9.67
CA THR A 68 0.70 -11.76 -9.61
C THR A 68 0.60 -12.68 -8.40
N PRO A 69 1.36 -13.80 -8.36
CA PRO A 69 1.50 -14.59 -7.15
C PRO A 69 1.88 -13.69 -5.95
N TYR A 70 1.28 -13.97 -4.79
CA TYR A 70 1.56 -13.23 -3.57
C TYR A 70 3.05 -13.30 -3.24
N LEU A 71 3.65 -12.12 -3.01
CA LEU A 71 4.99 -11.96 -2.49
C LEU A 71 4.87 -11.19 -1.18
N ASP A 72 5.42 -11.75 -0.12
CA ASP A 72 5.47 -11.09 1.18
C ASP A 72 6.50 -9.97 1.16
N LEU A 73 6.07 -8.81 0.67
CA LEU A 73 6.83 -7.55 0.68
C LEU A 73 6.54 -6.75 1.95
N ALA A 74 5.58 -7.18 2.77
CA ALA A 74 5.04 -6.46 3.91
C ALA A 74 5.54 -6.98 5.26
N CYS A 75 6.34 -8.06 5.27
CA CYS A 75 6.77 -8.75 6.49
C CYS A 75 7.34 -7.80 7.54
N ASP A 76 8.22 -6.87 7.13
CA ASP A 76 8.81 -5.87 8.03
C ASP A 76 7.78 -4.84 8.52
N ASP A 77 6.82 -4.44 7.68
CA ASP A 77 5.81 -3.44 8.02
C ASP A 77 4.77 -3.99 8.99
N LEU A 78 4.26 -5.19 8.76
CA LEU A 78 3.27 -5.82 9.63
C LEU A 78 3.88 -6.28 10.95
N ALA A 79 5.10 -6.85 10.94
CA ALA A 79 5.77 -7.27 12.16
C ALA A 79 6.11 -6.07 13.05
N ARG A 80 6.63 -4.97 12.46
CA ARG A 80 6.86 -3.72 13.18
C ARG A 80 5.55 -3.15 13.73
N PHE A 81 4.50 -3.12 12.93
CA PHE A 81 3.20 -2.61 13.36
C PHE A 81 2.63 -3.43 14.53
N GLU A 82 2.67 -4.76 14.46
CA GLU A 82 2.24 -5.63 15.55
C GLU A 82 3.07 -5.38 16.82
N ALA A 83 4.39 -5.29 16.70
CA ALA A 83 5.28 -5.03 17.84
C ALA A 83 4.98 -3.68 18.51
N ASP A 84 4.71 -2.64 17.72
CA ASP A 84 4.49 -1.29 18.23
C ASP A 84 3.07 -1.08 18.80
N HIS A 85 2.08 -1.86 18.35
CA HIS A 85 0.66 -1.52 18.53
C HIS A 85 -0.27 -2.68 18.91
N GLY A 86 0.19 -3.93 18.82
CA GLY A 86 -0.55 -5.13 19.18
C GLY A 86 -1.53 -5.62 18.11
N LEU A 87 -1.98 -6.86 18.30
CA LEU A 87 -2.79 -7.62 17.34
C LEU A 87 -4.18 -7.03 17.06
N GLU A 88 -4.85 -6.45 18.05
CA GLU A 88 -6.19 -5.89 17.87
C GLU A 88 -6.18 -4.67 16.93
N ALA A 89 -5.18 -3.80 17.09
CA ALA A 89 -4.96 -2.66 16.21
C ALA A 89 -4.67 -3.13 14.77
N LEU A 90 -3.86 -4.19 14.62
CA LEU A 90 -3.55 -4.79 13.34
C LEU A 90 -4.80 -5.33 12.63
N TRP A 91 -5.68 -6.01 13.37
CA TRP A 91 -6.93 -6.53 12.82
C TRP A 91 -7.88 -5.42 12.34
N SER A 92 -8.03 -4.38 13.15
CA SER A 92 -8.89 -3.24 12.79
C SER A 92 -8.34 -2.49 11.58
N ALA A 93 -7.02 -2.32 11.50
CA ALA A 93 -6.33 -1.73 10.36
C ALA A 93 -6.55 -2.54 9.06
N ASN A 94 -6.37 -3.86 9.12
CA ASN A 94 -6.60 -4.75 7.98
C ASN A 94 -8.03 -4.64 7.44
N ARG A 95 -9.04 -4.67 8.33
CA ARG A 95 -10.45 -4.55 7.91
C ARG A 95 -10.75 -3.20 7.25
N LEU A 96 -10.20 -2.10 7.78
CA LEU A 96 -10.36 -0.78 7.18
C LEU A 96 -9.70 -0.71 5.80
N ALA A 97 -8.46 -1.19 5.69
CA ALA A 97 -7.73 -1.25 4.43
C ALA A 97 -8.49 -2.07 3.38
N GLU A 98 -8.94 -3.28 3.74
CA GLU A 98 -9.70 -4.17 2.84
C GLU A 98 -10.98 -3.52 2.32
N ARG A 99 -11.75 -2.86 3.20
CA ARG A 99 -12.97 -2.14 2.81
C ARG A 99 -12.66 -1.04 1.80
N LEU A 100 -11.64 -0.21 2.05
CA LEU A 100 -11.28 0.89 1.16
C LEU A 100 -10.72 0.39 -0.17
N LEU A 101 -9.86 -0.63 -0.15
CA LEU A 101 -9.31 -1.24 -1.36
C LEU A 101 -10.40 -1.89 -2.21
N THR A 102 -11.40 -2.51 -1.60
CA THR A 102 -12.56 -3.07 -2.31
C THR A 102 -13.35 -1.97 -3.02
N LEU A 103 -13.64 -0.85 -2.33
CA LEU A 103 -14.35 0.29 -2.92
C LEU A 103 -13.55 0.96 -4.04
N HIS A 104 -12.22 0.93 -3.96
CA HIS A 104 -11.32 1.62 -4.88
C HIS A 104 -10.48 0.68 -5.76
N LYS A 105 -10.94 -0.56 -5.97
CA LYS A 105 -10.21 -1.62 -6.71
C LYS A 105 -9.70 -1.18 -8.07
N THR A 106 -10.53 -0.49 -8.85
CA THR A 106 -10.14 0.02 -10.17
C THR A 106 -9.04 1.08 -10.08
N ALA A 107 -9.02 1.90 -9.03
CA ALA A 107 -7.97 2.89 -8.83
C ALA A 107 -6.62 2.22 -8.52
N VAL A 108 -6.62 1.16 -7.69
CA VAL A 108 -5.42 0.36 -7.38
C VAL A 108 -4.80 -0.18 -8.67
N PHE A 109 -5.58 -0.86 -9.51
CA PHE A 109 -5.05 -1.43 -10.75
C PHE A 109 -4.53 -0.39 -11.74
N ARG A 110 -5.26 0.72 -11.92
CA ARG A 110 -4.82 1.80 -12.81
C ARG A 110 -3.52 2.42 -12.32
N LEU A 111 -3.38 2.60 -11.01
CA LEU A 111 -2.18 3.16 -10.41
C LEU A 111 -1.00 2.19 -10.52
N ALA A 112 -1.20 0.91 -10.19
CA ALA A 112 -0.18 -0.13 -10.30
C ALA A 112 0.32 -0.30 -11.74
N SER A 113 -0.56 -0.24 -12.75
CA SER A 113 -0.15 -0.29 -14.15
C SER A 113 0.72 0.90 -14.54
N ARG A 114 0.30 2.13 -14.19
CA ARG A 114 1.12 3.33 -14.44
C ARG A 114 2.46 3.26 -13.73
N LEU A 115 2.49 2.74 -12.50
CA LEU A 115 3.71 2.64 -11.71
C LEU A 115 4.67 1.57 -12.26
N THR A 116 4.14 0.47 -12.81
CA THR A 116 4.94 -0.55 -13.53
C THR A 116 5.65 0.06 -14.75
N GLU A 117 4.96 0.94 -15.48
CA GLU A 117 5.47 1.61 -16.68
C GLU A 117 6.47 2.72 -16.34
N HIS A 118 6.10 3.63 -15.44
CA HIS A 118 6.84 4.86 -15.17
C HIS A 118 7.82 4.80 -14.00
N ARG A 119 7.69 3.80 -13.13
CA ARG A 119 8.50 3.58 -11.91
C ARG A 119 8.37 4.61 -10.81
N THR A 120 8.19 5.87 -11.16
CA THR A 120 7.98 6.96 -10.22
C THR A 120 6.79 7.79 -10.67
N LEU A 121 5.89 8.08 -9.74
CA LEU A 121 4.77 9.01 -9.94
C LEU A 121 4.83 10.07 -8.83
N THR A 122 4.72 11.33 -9.21
CA THR A 122 4.68 12.47 -8.28
C THR A 122 3.35 13.21 -8.46
N PHE A 123 2.77 13.67 -7.36
CA PHE A 123 1.49 14.38 -7.37
C PHE A 123 1.65 15.75 -6.71
N PRO A 124 1.16 16.82 -7.37
CA PRO A 124 1.18 18.17 -6.81
C PRO A 124 0.26 18.27 -5.60
#